data_AF-A0A1E4TI68-F1
#
_entry.id   AF-A0A1E4TI68-F1
#
_cell.length_a   1.000
_cell.length_b   1.000
_cell.length_c   1.000
_cell.angle_alpha   90.00
_cell.angle_beta   90.00
_cell.angle_gamma   90.00
#
_symmetry.space_group_name_H-M   'P 1'
#
loop_
_entity.id
_entity.type
_entity.pdbx_description
1 polymer ?
#
loop_
_entity_poly.entity_id
_entity_poly.type
_entity_poly.pdbx_seq_one_letter_code
_entity_poly.pdbx_strand_id
1 'polypeptide(L)'
;DLALLACDHVGNMIVQKLYECGDAHLRSTILQMLLPYLAYMGVHKNGTWAAQKIISLSSNPTDLTMISQALRPYIVPLLLDQYGNYVIQGCLRFGSPFIDFISEAIMSEFLVVCRSRFGSRAVRACLESSYISEPLETAIAATIAEYVCPLSVNANGSLLLTWYVETCQLPNRCLLLAEKALPGLVAICCHRFAPNAILKALQFAKEPEARYIFLKALFDSENTKNLEEILSDPVHGPALVYKVITMPVIDRKSQVDACEVVLRVLNKMRVLRSEAYRKLVDEL
;
A
#
# COMPACT_ATOMS: atom_id res chain seq x y z
N ASP A 1 -10.19 36.47 -14.01
CA ASP A 1 -10.57 35.05 -13.97
C ASP A 1 -10.14 34.47 -12.62
N LEU A 2 -11.09 33.96 -11.83
CA LEU A 2 -10.84 33.50 -10.45
C LEU A 2 -10.00 32.22 -10.40
N ALA A 3 -10.11 31.35 -11.41
CA ALA A 3 -9.34 30.12 -11.49
C ALA A 3 -7.85 30.39 -11.73
N LEU A 4 -7.54 31.35 -12.63
CA LEU A 4 -6.17 31.82 -12.84
C LEU A 4 -5.59 32.43 -11.56
N LEU A 5 -6.39 33.23 -10.84
CA LEU A 5 -5.98 33.81 -9.57
C LEU A 5 -5.69 32.72 -8.52
N ALA A 6 -6.53 31.67 -8.46
CA ALA A 6 -6.34 30.56 -7.54
C ALA A 6 -5.03 29.78 -7.79
N CYS A 7 -4.52 29.80 -9.03
CA CYS A 7 -3.24 29.18 -9.39
C CYS A 7 -2.05 30.15 -9.35
N ASP A 8 -2.25 31.44 -9.15
CA ASP A 8 -1.17 32.41 -9.02
C ASP A 8 -0.42 32.27 -7.67
N HIS A 9 0.87 32.62 -7.64
CA HIS A 9 1.74 32.52 -6.47
C HIS A 9 1.31 33.37 -5.27
N VAL A 10 0.65 34.52 -5.50
CA VAL A 10 0.05 35.37 -4.46
C VAL A 10 -1.47 35.23 -4.47
N GLY A 11 -2.07 35.19 -5.67
CA GLY A 11 -3.51 35.13 -5.85
C GLY A 11 -4.19 33.95 -5.14
N ASN A 12 -3.52 32.79 -5.04
CA ASN A 12 -4.05 31.65 -4.30
C ASN A 12 -4.37 32.00 -2.83
N MET A 13 -3.57 32.87 -2.19
CA MET A 13 -3.78 33.29 -0.81
C MET A 13 -5.00 34.20 -0.69
N ILE A 14 -5.23 35.04 -1.70
CA ILE A 14 -6.41 35.91 -1.77
C ILE A 14 -7.67 35.04 -1.91
N VAL A 15 -7.67 34.06 -2.82
CA VAL A 15 -8.82 33.15 -3.00
C VAL A 15 -9.11 32.37 -1.72
N GLN A 16 -8.07 31.85 -1.05
CA GLN A 16 -8.22 31.21 0.26
C GLN A 16 -8.85 32.14 1.29
N LYS A 17 -8.39 33.38 1.37
CA LYS A 17 -8.89 34.34 2.37
C LYS A 17 -10.33 34.79 2.09
N LEU A 18 -10.69 34.98 0.82
CA LEU A 18 -12.06 35.25 0.40
C LEU A 18 -13.00 34.09 0.77
N TYR A 19 -12.57 32.84 0.56
CA TYR A 19 -13.37 31.68 0.96
C TYR A 19 -13.47 31.57 2.49
N GLU A 20 -12.38 31.82 3.22
CA GLU A 20 -12.34 31.74 4.68
C GLU A 20 -13.20 32.81 5.36
N CYS A 21 -13.11 34.07 4.94
CA CYS A 21 -13.81 35.19 5.55
C CYS A 21 -15.19 35.47 4.93
N GLY A 22 -15.48 34.90 3.77
CA GLY A 22 -16.75 35.08 3.09
C GLY A 22 -17.93 34.48 3.84
N ASP A 23 -19.08 35.11 3.72
CA ASP A 23 -20.35 34.53 4.13
C ASP A 23 -20.74 33.32 3.26
N ALA A 24 -21.84 32.66 3.61
CA ALA A 24 -22.30 31.48 2.88
C ALA A 24 -22.58 31.76 1.39
N HIS A 25 -23.05 32.96 1.06
CA HIS A 25 -23.38 33.33 -0.32
C HIS A 25 -22.10 33.53 -1.16
N LEU A 26 -21.11 34.25 -0.62
CA LEU A 26 -19.83 34.44 -1.27
C LEU A 26 -19.08 33.11 -1.42
N ARG A 27 -19.07 32.26 -0.40
CA ARG A 27 -18.48 30.91 -0.48
C ARG A 27 -19.11 30.08 -1.58
N SER A 28 -20.44 30.02 -1.64
CA SER A 28 -21.16 29.28 -2.68
C SER A 28 -20.84 29.83 -4.08
N THR A 29 -20.78 31.16 -4.22
CA THR A 29 -20.42 31.81 -5.50
C THR A 29 -19.00 31.46 -5.93
N ILE A 30 -18.02 31.58 -5.02
CA ILE A 30 -16.61 31.22 -5.29
C ILE A 30 -16.50 29.74 -5.65
N LEU A 31 -17.18 28.86 -4.90
CA LEU A 31 -17.18 27.43 -5.16
C LEU A 31 -17.71 27.15 -6.57
N GLN A 32 -18.88 27.67 -6.93
CA GLN A 32 -19.48 27.48 -8.26
C GLN A 32 -18.57 27.94 -9.39
N MET A 33 -17.85 29.05 -9.22
CA MET A 33 -16.89 29.55 -10.21
C MET A 33 -15.65 28.66 -10.34
N LEU A 34 -15.21 28.01 -9.26
CA LEU A 34 -13.98 27.22 -9.22
C LEU A 34 -14.18 25.72 -9.43
N LEU A 35 -15.40 25.20 -9.23
CA LEU A 35 -15.73 23.77 -9.36
C LEU A 35 -15.21 23.13 -10.66
N PRO A 36 -15.40 23.73 -11.86
CA PRO A 36 -14.92 23.14 -13.11
C PRO A 36 -13.39 22.97 -13.17
N TYR A 37 -12.66 23.72 -12.36
CA TYR A 37 -11.20 23.76 -12.33
C TYR A 37 -10.61 23.09 -11.08
N LEU A 38 -11.44 22.56 -10.18
CA LEU A 38 -10.98 22.11 -8.87
C LEU A 38 -9.91 21.00 -8.96
N ALA A 39 -10.07 20.05 -9.89
CA ALA A 39 -9.06 19.02 -10.15
C ALA A 39 -7.77 19.61 -10.73
N TYR A 40 -7.88 20.54 -11.69
CA TYR A 40 -6.72 21.24 -12.26
C TYR A 40 -5.96 22.04 -11.20
N MET A 41 -6.68 22.77 -10.35
CA MET A 41 -6.11 23.47 -9.20
C MET A 41 -5.41 22.49 -8.27
N GLY A 42 -6.02 21.32 -8.01
CA GLY A 42 -5.50 20.30 -7.12
C GLY A 42 -4.12 19.76 -7.48
N VAL A 43 -3.78 19.69 -8.76
CA VAL A 43 -2.45 19.27 -9.25
C VAL A 43 -1.49 20.45 -9.49
N HIS A 44 -1.95 21.68 -9.29
CA HIS A 44 -1.13 22.87 -9.47
C HIS A 44 -0.38 23.22 -8.18
N LYS A 45 0.94 23.49 -8.27
CA LYS A 45 1.83 23.77 -7.11
C LYS A 45 1.30 24.84 -6.14
N ASN A 46 0.60 25.86 -6.67
CA ASN A 46 -0.03 26.91 -5.86
C ASN A 46 -1.54 26.65 -5.68
N GLY A 47 -2.18 26.10 -6.71
CA GLY A 47 -3.63 25.92 -6.74
C GLY A 47 -4.12 24.90 -5.72
N THR A 48 -3.26 23.93 -5.39
CA THR A 48 -3.59 22.89 -4.42
C THR A 48 -3.92 23.48 -3.05
N TRP A 49 -3.32 24.60 -2.65
CA TRP A 49 -3.59 25.23 -1.36
C TRP A 49 -5.01 25.80 -1.32
N ALA A 50 -5.43 26.45 -2.42
CA ALA A 50 -6.79 26.94 -2.57
C ALA A 50 -7.80 25.78 -2.65
N ALA A 51 -7.52 24.74 -3.44
CA ALA A 51 -8.38 23.56 -3.55
C ALA A 51 -8.56 22.85 -2.19
N GLN A 52 -7.47 22.60 -1.47
CA GLN A 52 -7.53 21.99 -0.14
C GLN A 52 -8.25 22.89 0.88
N LYS A 53 -8.08 24.22 0.81
CA LYS A 53 -8.80 25.17 1.69
C LYS A 53 -10.30 25.13 1.43
N ILE A 54 -10.72 25.18 0.17
CA ILE A 54 -12.13 25.08 -0.25
C ILE A 54 -12.73 23.79 0.30
N ILE A 55 -12.05 22.66 0.08
CA ILE A 55 -12.46 21.36 0.63
C ILE A 55 -12.58 21.44 2.15
N SER A 56 -11.52 21.89 2.86
CA SER A 56 -11.43 21.95 4.33
C SER A 56 -12.51 22.79 5.02
N LEU A 57 -13.09 23.76 4.30
CA LEU A 57 -14.10 24.66 4.84
C LEU A 57 -15.52 24.34 4.36
N SER A 58 -15.67 23.39 3.43
CA SER A 58 -16.98 22.93 2.94
C SER A 58 -17.56 21.89 3.89
N SER A 59 -18.80 22.12 4.34
CA SER A 59 -19.47 21.27 5.33
C SER A 59 -20.96 21.02 5.07
N ASN A 60 -21.61 21.88 4.28
CA ASN A 60 -23.02 21.67 3.95
C ASN A 60 -23.15 20.61 2.83
N PRO A 61 -24.18 19.75 2.88
CA PRO A 61 -24.34 18.65 1.93
C PRO A 61 -24.30 19.05 0.45
N THR A 62 -24.83 20.22 0.09
CA THR A 62 -24.85 20.71 -1.29
C THR A 62 -23.43 20.92 -1.83
N ASP A 63 -22.59 21.63 -1.08
CA ASP A 63 -21.19 21.87 -1.46
C ASP A 63 -20.41 20.55 -1.52
N LEU A 64 -20.65 19.64 -0.56
CA LEU A 64 -20.02 18.32 -0.56
C LEU A 64 -20.37 17.55 -1.84
N THR A 65 -21.65 17.47 -2.20
CA THR A 65 -22.10 16.83 -3.45
C THR A 65 -21.45 17.46 -4.68
N MET A 66 -21.41 18.79 -4.75
CA MET A 66 -20.80 19.50 -5.89
C MET A 66 -19.31 19.20 -6.03
N ILE A 67 -18.55 19.25 -4.92
CA ILE A 67 -17.12 18.93 -4.90
C ILE A 67 -16.90 17.48 -5.31
N SER A 68 -17.65 16.54 -4.72
CA SER A 68 -17.62 15.13 -5.04
C SER A 68 -17.83 14.87 -6.54
N GLN A 69 -18.84 15.51 -7.14
CA GLN A 69 -19.15 15.38 -8.56
C GLN A 69 -18.04 15.98 -9.46
N ALA A 70 -17.49 17.14 -9.09
CA ALA A 70 -16.43 17.80 -9.86
C ALA A 70 -15.12 17.00 -9.86
N LEU A 71 -14.80 16.32 -8.75
CA LEU A 71 -13.57 15.53 -8.62
C LEU A 71 -13.71 14.10 -9.17
N ARG A 72 -14.91 13.51 -9.19
CA ARG A 72 -15.16 12.10 -9.55
C ARG A 72 -14.46 11.64 -10.86
N PRO A 73 -14.42 12.42 -11.96
CA PRO A 73 -13.74 12.00 -13.18
C PRO A 73 -12.20 11.94 -13.07
N TYR A 74 -11.63 12.56 -12.04
CA TYR A 74 -10.19 12.85 -11.93
C TYR A 74 -9.51 12.16 -10.75
N ILE A 75 -10.18 11.23 -10.06
CA ILE A 75 -9.64 10.63 -8.84
C ILE A 75 -8.32 9.90 -9.05
N VAL A 76 -8.23 9.06 -10.08
CA VAL A 76 -6.98 8.34 -10.36
C VAL A 76 -5.85 9.33 -10.68
N PRO A 77 -6.00 10.29 -11.62
CA PRO A 77 -5.00 11.34 -11.83
C PRO A 77 -4.59 12.08 -10.55
N LEU A 78 -5.56 12.45 -9.70
CA LEU A 78 -5.29 13.16 -8.45
C LEU A 78 -4.52 12.28 -7.45
N LEU A 79 -4.91 11.03 -7.25
CA LEU A 79 -4.20 10.07 -6.39
C LEU A 79 -2.74 9.84 -6.85
N LEU A 80 -2.51 9.88 -8.15
CA LEU A 80 -1.18 9.69 -8.76
C LEU A 80 -0.31 10.95 -8.73
N ASP A 81 -0.87 12.13 -8.44
CA ASP A 81 -0.17 13.40 -8.44
C ASP A 81 0.44 13.74 -7.06
N GLN A 82 1.55 14.48 -7.05
CA GLN A 82 2.28 14.86 -5.84
C GLN A 82 1.53 15.84 -4.91
N TYR A 83 0.59 16.61 -5.46
CA TYR A 83 -0.27 17.55 -4.73
C TYR A 83 -1.71 17.05 -4.66
N GLY A 84 -2.23 16.56 -5.79
CA GLY A 84 -3.61 16.09 -5.94
C GLY A 84 -3.98 14.98 -4.95
N ASN A 85 -3.02 14.15 -4.54
CA ASN A 85 -3.30 13.07 -3.61
C ASN A 85 -3.77 13.59 -2.23
N TYR A 86 -3.34 14.79 -1.83
CA TYR A 86 -3.78 15.46 -0.60
C TYR A 86 -5.16 16.10 -0.76
N VAL A 87 -5.54 16.49 -1.98
CA VAL A 87 -6.91 16.95 -2.30
C VAL A 87 -7.90 15.81 -2.05
N ILE A 88 -7.59 14.61 -2.53
CA ILE A 88 -8.42 13.41 -2.30
C ILE A 88 -8.49 13.05 -0.82
N GLN A 89 -7.36 13.06 -0.11
CA GLN A 89 -7.34 12.81 1.33
C GLN A 89 -8.18 13.85 2.10
N GLY A 90 -8.16 15.12 1.68
CA GLY A 90 -8.98 16.18 2.27
C GLY A 90 -10.48 15.95 2.14
N CYS A 91 -10.92 15.20 1.12
CA CYS A 91 -12.32 14.82 0.94
C CYS A 91 -12.77 13.72 1.89
N LEU A 92 -11.86 12.92 2.48
CA LEU A 92 -12.24 11.78 3.34
C LEU A 92 -13.19 12.19 4.48
N ARG A 93 -13.00 13.38 5.05
CA ARG A 93 -13.86 13.90 6.13
C ARG A 93 -15.30 14.18 5.73
N PHE A 94 -15.62 14.14 4.44
CA PHE A 94 -17.00 14.24 3.97
C PHE A 94 -17.81 12.98 4.35
N GLY A 95 -17.14 11.84 4.52
CA GLY A 95 -17.78 10.57 4.85
C GLY A 95 -18.68 10.04 3.74
N SER A 96 -19.22 8.84 3.95
CA SER A 96 -20.21 8.26 3.04
C SER A 96 -21.51 9.09 3.07
N PRO A 97 -22.18 9.31 1.92
CA PRO A 97 -21.88 8.76 0.59
C PRO A 97 -20.93 9.63 -0.25
N PHE A 98 -20.47 10.76 0.27
CA PHE A 98 -19.73 11.77 -0.49
C PHE A 98 -18.32 11.34 -0.90
N ILE A 99 -17.82 10.20 -0.42
CA ILE A 99 -16.48 9.69 -0.76
C ILE A 99 -16.51 8.31 -1.41
N ASP A 100 -17.68 7.72 -1.61
CA ASP A 100 -17.82 6.34 -2.10
C ASP A 100 -17.23 6.17 -3.52
N PHE A 101 -17.18 7.23 -4.31
CA PHE A 101 -16.53 7.20 -5.63
C PHE A 101 -15.00 7.09 -5.55
N ILE A 102 -14.37 7.48 -4.43
CA ILE A 102 -12.90 7.45 -4.28
C ILE A 102 -12.43 6.00 -4.36
N SER A 103 -13.14 5.12 -3.67
CA SER A 103 -12.85 3.71 -3.68
C SER A 103 -13.24 3.00 -4.96
N GLU A 104 -14.37 3.34 -5.59
CA GLU A 104 -14.70 2.84 -6.93
C GLU A 104 -13.51 3.07 -7.88
N ALA A 105 -12.92 4.27 -7.83
CA ALA A 105 -11.76 4.65 -8.62
C ALA A 105 -10.45 3.96 -8.18
N ILE A 106 -10.22 3.78 -6.87
CA ILE A 106 -9.08 2.98 -6.38
C ILE A 106 -9.21 1.54 -6.88
N MET A 107 -10.39 0.94 -6.80
CA MET A 107 -10.62 -0.45 -7.18
C MET A 107 -10.53 -0.66 -8.70
N SER A 108 -11.02 0.28 -9.50
CA SER A 108 -10.96 0.16 -10.96
C SER A 108 -9.52 0.19 -11.51
N GLU A 109 -8.63 0.94 -10.87
CA GLU A 109 -7.23 1.12 -11.27
C GLU A 109 -6.25 0.70 -10.17
N PHE A 110 -6.60 -0.35 -9.41
CA PHE A 110 -5.95 -0.72 -8.14
C PHE A 110 -4.44 -0.84 -8.26
N LEU A 111 -3.94 -1.63 -9.22
CA LEU A 111 -2.50 -1.81 -9.40
C LEU A 111 -1.79 -0.54 -9.89
N VAL A 112 -2.47 0.33 -10.62
CA VAL A 112 -1.89 1.61 -11.08
C VAL A 112 -1.70 2.54 -9.88
N VAL A 113 -2.74 2.68 -9.05
CA VAL A 113 -2.71 3.52 -7.85
C VAL A 113 -1.75 2.98 -6.80
N CYS A 114 -1.88 1.70 -6.43
CA CYS A 114 -1.14 1.09 -5.32
C CYS A 114 0.36 0.87 -5.59
N ARG A 115 0.80 0.93 -6.85
CA ARG A 115 2.24 0.87 -7.21
C ARG A 115 2.86 2.25 -7.45
N SER A 116 2.04 3.31 -7.47
CA SER A 116 2.51 4.69 -7.57
C SER A 116 3.08 5.19 -6.24
N ARG A 117 4.08 6.08 -6.32
CA ARG A 117 4.69 6.72 -5.14
C ARG A 117 3.65 7.48 -4.31
N PHE A 118 2.78 8.23 -4.97
CA PHE A 118 1.77 9.06 -4.30
C PHE A 118 0.51 8.24 -4.03
N GLY A 119 0.08 7.44 -5.02
CA GLY A 119 -1.12 6.62 -4.91
C GLY A 119 -1.07 5.64 -3.74
N SER A 120 0.03 4.89 -3.54
CA SER A 120 0.10 3.92 -2.45
C SER A 120 0.05 4.55 -1.05
N ARG A 121 0.62 5.76 -0.91
CA ARG A 121 0.58 6.53 0.34
C ARG A 121 -0.81 7.11 0.58
N ALA A 122 -1.46 7.59 -0.47
CA ALA A 122 -2.83 8.09 -0.38
C ALA A 122 -3.82 6.97 -0.05
N VAL A 123 -3.70 5.79 -0.67
CA VAL A 123 -4.52 4.61 -0.33
C VAL A 123 -4.30 4.22 1.13
N ARG A 124 -3.05 4.19 1.62
CA ARG A 124 -2.76 3.97 3.03
C ARG A 124 -3.43 5.00 3.94
N ALA A 125 -3.34 6.29 3.60
CA ALA A 125 -3.99 7.35 4.36
C ALA A 125 -5.53 7.22 4.35
N CYS A 126 -6.12 6.75 3.25
CA CYS A 126 -7.55 6.45 3.18
C CYS A 126 -7.91 5.30 4.13
N LEU A 127 -7.11 4.22 4.14
CA LEU A 127 -7.31 3.05 5.00
C LEU A 127 -7.09 3.34 6.50
N GLU A 128 -6.24 4.32 6.84
CA GLU A 128 -6.00 4.77 8.21
C GLU A 128 -7.00 5.87 8.67
N SER A 129 -7.91 6.29 7.78
CA SER A 129 -8.87 7.35 8.07
C SER A 129 -10.06 6.83 8.89
N SER A 130 -10.49 7.58 9.90
CA SER A 130 -11.72 7.27 10.65
C SER A 130 -13.02 7.46 9.86
N TYR A 131 -12.94 7.99 8.64
CA TYR A 131 -14.10 8.28 7.79
C TYR A 131 -14.35 7.23 6.70
N ILE A 132 -13.41 6.30 6.49
CA ILE A 132 -13.63 5.18 5.57
C ILE A 132 -14.67 4.24 6.19
N SER A 133 -15.60 3.75 5.37
CA SER A 133 -16.59 2.77 5.84
C SER A 133 -15.94 1.39 5.96
N GLU A 134 -16.36 0.60 6.94
CA GLU A 134 -15.86 -0.77 7.18
C GLU A 134 -15.97 -1.69 5.95
N PRO A 135 -17.11 -1.71 5.20
CA PRO A 135 -17.20 -2.52 3.98
C PRO A 135 -16.12 -2.15 2.96
N LEU A 136 -15.75 -0.87 2.94
CA LEU A 136 -14.82 -0.35 1.96
C LEU A 136 -13.36 -0.58 2.33
N GLU A 137 -13.02 -0.38 3.59
CA GLU A 137 -11.73 -0.80 4.13
C GLU A 137 -11.51 -2.30 3.84
N THR A 138 -12.52 -3.11 4.11
CA THR A 138 -12.52 -4.56 3.84
C THR A 138 -12.27 -4.86 2.36
N ALA A 139 -12.98 -4.20 1.44
CA ALA A 139 -12.82 -4.44 0.01
C ALA A 139 -11.40 -4.11 -0.48
N ILE A 140 -10.84 -2.96 -0.07
CA ILE A 140 -9.48 -2.56 -0.45
C ILE A 140 -8.46 -3.51 0.18
N ALA A 141 -8.62 -3.87 1.45
CA ALA A 141 -7.71 -4.77 2.15
C ALA A 141 -7.73 -6.20 1.58
N ALA A 142 -8.90 -6.75 1.24
CA ALA A 142 -9.01 -8.03 0.54
C ALA A 142 -8.31 -7.98 -0.83
N THR A 143 -8.42 -6.85 -1.53
CA THR A 143 -7.75 -6.64 -2.83
C THR A 143 -6.24 -6.52 -2.67
N ILE A 144 -5.73 -5.91 -1.58
CA ILE A 144 -4.30 -5.93 -1.25
C ILE A 144 -3.78 -7.37 -1.11
N ALA A 145 -4.53 -8.24 -0.43
CA ALA A 145 -4.16 -9.64 -0.28
C ALA A 145 -4.18 -10.39 -1.63
N GLU A 146 -5.21 -10.16 -2.46
CA GLU A 146 -5.30 -10.76 -3.80
C GLU A 146 -4.10 -10.39 -4.69
N TYR A 147 -3.64 -9.15 -4.61
CA TYR A 147 -2.53 -8.63 -5.41
C TYR A 147 -1.17 -8.65 -4.69
N VAL A 148 -0.99 -9.55 -3.71
CA VAL A 148 0.27 -9.65 -2.94
C VAL A 148 1.51 -9.78 -3.83
N CYS A 149 1.46 -10.62 -4.87
CA CYS A 149 2.59 -10.85 -5.78
C CYS A 149 3.03 -9.55 -6.48
N PRO A 150 2.19 -8.86 -7.30
CA PRO A 150 2.60 -7.63 -7.98
C PRO A 150 2.87 -6.46 -7.03
N LEU A 151 2.28 -6.41 -5.84
CA LEU A 151 2.57 -5.37 -4.84
C LEU A 151 3.94 -5.59 -4.17
N SER A 152 4.31 -6.84 -3.90
CA SER A 152 5.56 -7.17 -3.22
C SER A 152 6.80 -6.84 -4.06
N VAL A 153 6.74 -7.06 -5.38
CA VAL A 153 7.82 -6.72 -6.31
C VAL A 153 7.84 -5.23 -6.70
N ASN A 154 7.15 -4.38 -5.94
CA ASN A 154 7.13 -2.94 -6.11
C ASN A 154 7.41 -2.23 -4.77
N ALA A 155 8.33 -1.27 -4.76
CA ALA A 155 8.72 -0.58 -3.53
C ALA A 155 7.56 0.22 -2.89
N ASN A 156 6.64 0.76 -3.70
CA ASN A 156 5.47 1.49 -3.21
C ASN A 156 4.34 0.54 -2.78
N GLY A 157 4.13 -0.55 -3.51
CA GLY A 157 3.14 -1.58 -3.17
C GLY A 157 3.48 -2.33 -1.88
N SER A 158 4.78 -2.56 -1.62
CA SER A 158 5.27 -3.18 -0.38
C SER A 158 4.89 -2.40 0.89
N LEU A 159 4.66 -1.08 0.77
CA LEU A 159 4.16 -0.24 1.87
C LEU A 159 2.76 -0.70 2.32
N LEU A 160 1.90 -1.04 1.37
CA LEU A 160 0.52 -1.46 1.64
C LEU A 160 0.48 -2.88 2.19
N LEU A 161 1.36 -3.78 1.74
CA LEU A 161 1.50 -5.11 2.34
C LEU A 161 2.00 -5.04 3.79
N THR A 162 2.89 -4.08 4.08
CA THR A 162 3.35 -3.84 5.45
C THR A 162 2.21 -3.32 6.33
N TRP A 163 1.45 -2.33 5.85
CA TRP A 163 0.22 -1.88 6.53
C TRP A 163 -0.78 -3.03 6.74
N TYR A 164 -0.94 -3.88 5.74
CA TYR A 164 -1.85 -5.02 5.80
C TYR A 164 -1.49 -5.98 6.94
N VAL A 165 -0.21 -6.34 7.10
CA VAL A 165 0.22 -7.21 8.20
C VAL A 165 0.10 -6.51 9.57
N GLU A 166 0.52 -5.24 9.66
CA GLU A 166 0.70 -4.55 10.95
C GLU A 166 -0.56 -3.88 11.50
N THR A 167 -1.42 -3.36 10.63
CA THR A 167 -2.48 -2.41 11.02
C THR A 167 -3.88 -2.89 10.65
N CYS A 168 -4.03 -3.60 9.52
CA CYS A 168 -5.33 -4.06 9.07
C CYS A 168 -6.03 -4.94 10.12
N GLN A 169 -7.33 -4.72 10.31
CA GLN A 169 -8.14 -5.43 11.29
C GLN A 169 -8.85 -6.66 10.72
N LEU A 170 -8.65 -6.97 9.44
CA LEU A 170 -9.24 -8.17 8.84
C LEU A 170 -8.81 -9.43 9.62
N PRO A 171 -9.77 -10.30 9.96
CA PRO A 171 -9.46 -11.58 10.59
C PRO A 171 -8.67 -12.46 9.62
N ASN A 172 -7.75 -13.27 10.15
CA ASN A 172 -6.93 -14.21 9.37
C ASN A 172 -6.15 -13.55 8.21
N ARG A 173 -5.78 -12.28 8.38
CA ARG A 173 -5.12 -11.51 7.32
C ARG A 173 -3.75 -12.11 6.96
N CYS A 174 -2.97 -12.55 7.93
CA CYS A 174 -1.66 -13.15 7.64
C CYS A 174 -1.82 -14.51 6.97
N LEU A 175 -2.84 -15.28 7.36
CA LEU A 175 -3.20 -16.55 6.72
C LEU A 175 -3.59 -16.33 5.26
N LEU A 176 -4.51 -15.39 4.98
CA LEU A 176 -4.92 -15.06 3.62
C LEU A 176 -3.74 -14.55 2.78
N LEU A 177 -2.89 -13.68 3.36
CA LEU A 177 -1.68 -13.20 2.71
C LEU A 177 -0.74 -14.37 2.35
N ALA A 178 -0.58 -15.34 3.25
CA ALA A 178 0.27 -16.50 3.03
C ALA A 178 -0.22 -17.33 1.87
N GLU A 179 -1.51 -17.69 1.85
CA GLU A 179 -2.13 -18.46 0.78
C GLU A 179 -2.01 -17.77 -0.59
N LYS A 180 -2.24 -16.45 -0.63
CA LYS A 180 -2.15 -15.66 -1.87
C LYS A 180 -0.72 -15.43 -2.34
N ALA A 181 0.27 -15.48 -1.44
CA ALA A 181 1.68 -15.30 -1.77
C ALA A 181 2.31 -16.57 -2.38
N LEU A 182 1.79 -17.77 -2.09
CA LEU A 182 2.37 -19.04 -2.53
C LEU A 182 2.67 -19.12 -4.04
N PRO A 183 1.76 -18.71 -4.96
CA PRO A 183 2.02 -18.82 -6.39
C PRO A 183 3.22 -17.98 -6.87
N GLY A 184 3.54 -16.90 -6.16
CA GLY A 184 4.66 -16.02 -6.48
C GLY A 184 5.84 -16.12 -5.53
N LEU A 185 5.84 -17.07 -4.59
CA LEU A 185 6.74 -17.09 -3.43
C LEU A 185 8.20 -16.82 -3.79
N VAL A 186 8.73 -17.52 -4.80
CA VAL A 186 10.12 -17.37 -5.27
C VAL A 186 10.41 -15.92 -5.68
N ALA A 187 9.56 -15.31 -6.51
CA ALA A 187 9.73 -13.94 -6.96
C ALA A 187 9.67 -12.93 -5.80
N ILE A 188 8.84 -13.19 -4.79
CA ILE A 188 8.75 -12.36 -3.59
C ILE A 188 10.03 -12.50 -2.76
N CYS A 189 10.50 -13.72 -2.55
CA CYS A 189 11.68 -14.03 -1.76
C CYS A 189 12.98 -13.47 -2.37
N CYS A 190 13.08 -13.43 -3.69
CA CYS A 190 14.25 -12.96 -4.43
C CYS A 190 14.23 -11.46 -4.78
N HIS A 191 13.23 -10.70 -4.32
CA HIS A 191 13.14 -9.27 -4.64
C HIS A 191 13.68 -8.38 -3.50
N ARG A 192 14.47 -7.36 -3.86
CA ARG A 192 15.20 -6.48 -2.92
C ARG A 192 14.38 -5.90 -1.75
N PHE A 193 13.10 -5.59 -1.97
CA PHE A 193 12.23 -4.91 -1.00
C PHE A 193 10.99 -5.70 -0.57
N ALA A 194 10.70 -6.80 -1.26
CA ALA A 194 9.47 -7.56 -1.13
C ALA A 194 9.34 -8.40 0.16
N PRO A 195 10.40 -9.00 0.74
CA PRO A 195 10.21 -10.01 1.77
C PRO A 195 9.78 -9.43 3.11
N ASN A 196 9.82 -8.12 3.33
CA ASN A 196 9.50 -7.53 4.64
C ASN A 196 8.08 -7.88 5.11
N ALA A 197 7.09 -7.88 4.21
CA ALA A 197 5.73 -8.27 4.57
C ALA A 197 5.64 -9.77 4.93
N ILE A 198 6.30 -10.65 4.17
CA ILE A 198 6.38 -12.09 4.48
C ILE A 198 7.08 -12.33 5.81
N LEU A 199 8.23 -11.68 6.03
CA LEU A 199 9.00 -11.82 7.28
C LEU A 199 8.21 -11.32 8.49
N LYS A 200 7.41 -10.27 8.34
CA LYS A 200 6.50 -9.80 9.40
C LYS A 200 5.33 -10.77 9.61
N ALA A 201 4.74 -11.30 8.55
CA ALA A 201 3.67 -12.29 8.63
C ALA A 201 4.14 -13.59 9.34
N LEU A 202 5.36 -14.05 9.05
CA LEU A 202 6.01 -15.17 9.74
C LEU A 202 6.17 -14.93 11.26
N GLN A 203 6.40 -13.67 11.66
CA GLN A 203 6.56 -13.28 13.07
C GLN A 203 5.23 -12.99 13.76
N PHE A 204 4.10 -12.99 13.04
CA PHE A 204 2.81 -12.62 13.61
C PHE A 204 2.26 -13.72 14.53
N ALA A 205 2.51 -13.57 15.83
CA ALA A 205 2.24 -14.60 16.83
C ALA A 205 0.77 -15.06 16.91
N LYS A 206 -0.19 -14.22 16.49
CA LYS A 206 -1.63 -14.53 16.57
C LYS A 206 -2.13 -15.47 15.47
N GLU A 207 -1.34 -15.68 14.41
CA GLU A 207 -1.73 -16.54 13.27
C GLU A 207 -0.61 -17.56 12.95
N PRO A 208 -0.37 -18.54 13.85
CA PRO A 208 0.69 -19.55 13.67
C PRO A 208 0.52 -20.40 12.40
N GLU A 209 -0.70 -20.56 11.89
CA GLU A 209 -1.05 -21.29 10.67
C GLU A 209 -0.44 -20.63 9.43
N ALA A 210 -0.47 -19.30 9.36
CA ALA A 210 0.15 -18.54 8.27
C ALA A 210 1.66 -18.84 8.18
N ARG A 211 2.31 -18.88 9.34
CA ARG A 211 3.73 -19.24 9.45
C ARG A 211 3.97 -20.69 9.02
N TYR A 212 3.13 -21.64 9.44
CA TYR A 212 3.25 -23.03 9.01
C TYR A 212 3.18 -23.17 7.47
N ILE A 213 2.25 -22.47 6.82
CA ILE A 213 2.12 -22.47 5.36
C ILE A 213 3.42 -21.97 4.69
N PHE A 214 3.97 -20.85 5.15
CA PHE A 214 5.21 -20.32 4.61
C PHE A 214 6.40 -21.24 4.86
N LEU A 215 6.57 -21.78 6.08
CA LEU A 215 7.67 -22.70 6.39
C LEU A 215 7.57 -23.98 5.57
N LYS A 216 6.37 -24.56 5.44
CA LYS A 216 6.15 -25.72 4.57
C LYS A 216 6.52 -25.40 3.12
N ALA A 217 6.10 -24.24 2.60
CA ALA A 217 6.40 -23.88 1.22
C ALA A 217 7.89 -23.56 0.96
N LEU A 218 8.63 -23.12 1.99
CA LEU A 218 10.06 -22.81 1.91
C LEU A 218 10.96 -24.02 2.17
N PHE A 219 10.54 -24.93 3.05
CA PHE A 219 11.38 -26.02 3.58
C PHE A 219 10.72 -27.40 3.49
N ASP A 220 9.88 -27.63 2.47
CA ASP A 220 9.30 -28.95 2.21
C ASP A 220 10.41 -29.96 1.93
N SER A 221 10.48 -31.02 2.73
CA SER A 221 11.50 -32.06 2.62
C SER A 221 11.26 -33.00 1.42
N GLU A 222 10.02 -33.07 0.91
CA GLU A 222 9.62 -33.86 -0.25
C GLU A 222 9.71 -33.04 -1.55
N ASN A 223 9.54 -31.72 -1.48
CA ASN A 223 9.56 -30.82 -2.64
C ASN A 223 10.41 -29.56 -2.42
N THR A 224 11.70 -29.67 -2.71
CA THR A 224 12.68 -28.60 -2.54
C THR A 224 12.68 -27.55 -3.66
N LYS A 225 11.75 -27.61 -4.63
CA LYS A 225 11.78 -26.76 -5.83
C LYS A 225 11.84 -25.26 -5.51
N ASN A 226 10.96 -24.78 -4.63
CA ASN A 226 10.95 -23.36 -4.24
C ASN A 226 12.28 -22.95 -3.61
N LEU A 227 12.82 -23.78 -2.72
CA LEU A 227 14.08 -23.50 -2.03
C LEU A 227 15.27 -23.47 -3.00
N GLU A 228 15.31 -24.41 -3.95
CA GLU A 228 16.31 -24.45 -5.01
C GLU A 228 16.27 -23.19 -5.88
N GLU A 229 15.08 -22.75 -6.29
CA GLU A 229 14.92 -21.54 -7.08
C GLU A 229 15.30 -20.28 -6.28
N ILE A 230 14.90 -20.19 -5.01
CA ILE A 230 15.25 -19.07 -4.13
C ILE A 230 16.77 -19.00 -3.93
N LEU A 231 17.40 -20.13 -3.59
CA LEU A 231 18.85 -20.19 -3.37
C LEU A 231 19.64 -20.04 -4.66
N SER A 232 19.03 -20.18 -5.84
CA SER A 232 19.66 -19.90 -7.12
C SER A 232 19.88 -18.40 -7.37
N ASP A 233 19.23 -17.52 -6.60
CA ASP A 233 19.58 -16.10 -6.49
C ASP A 233 20.61 -15.90 -5.36
N PRO A 234 21.92 -15.79 -5.67
CA PRO A 234 22.95 -15.62 -4.66
C PRO A 234 22.91 -14.25 -3.97
N VAL A 235 22.16 -13.28 -4.50
CA VAL A 235 22.09 -11.91 -3.95
C VAL A 235 21.10 -11.83 -2.80
N HIS A 236 19.91 -12.43 -2.96
CA HIS A 236 18.82 -12.30 -1.98
C HIS A 236 18.47 -13.60 -1.27
N GLY A 237 18.57 -14.74 -1.96
CA GLY A 237 18.10 -16.04 -1.47
C GLY A 237 18.74 -16.47 -0.15
N PRO A 238 20.08 -16.59 -0.07
CA PRO A 238 20.76 -17.03 1.14
C PRO A 238 20.49 -16.13 2.35
N ALA A 239 20.45 -14.81 2.13
CA ALA A 239 20.18 -13.83 3.17
C ALA A 239 18.74 -13.94 3.72
N LEU A 240 17.77 -14.22 2.84
CA LEU A 240 16.39 -14.47 3.25
C LEU A 240 16.28 -15.77 4.07
N VAL A 241 16.80 -16.87 3.54
CA VAL A 241 16.74 -18.18 4.19
C VAL A 241 17.37 -18.11 5.57
N TYR A 242 18.57 -17.52 5.68
CA TYR A 242 19.22 -17.25 6.97
C TYR A 242 18.30 -16.50 7.93
N LYS A 243 17.70 -15.38 7.49
CA LYS A 243 16.81 -14.60 8.34
C LYS A 243 15.63 -15.42 8.85
N VAL A 244 15.05 -16.28 8.02
CA VAL A 244 13.92 -17.13 8.39
C VAL A 244 14.36 -18.15 9.42
N ILE A 245 15.39 -18.97 9.16
CA ILE A 245 15.82 -20.04 10.09
C ILE A 245 16.30 -19.51 11.45
N THR A 246 16.81 -18.28 11.51
CA THR A 246 17.24 -17.64 12.77
C THR A 246 16.12 -16.87 13.48
N MET A 247 14.87 -16.93 13.00
CA MET A 247 13.77 -16.21 13.65
C MET A 247 13.46 -16.82 15.03
N PRO A 248 13.42 -16.02 16.11
CA PRO A 248 13.12 -16.53 17.46
C PRO A 248 11.74 -17.17 17.59
N VAL A 249 10.82 -16.84 16.69
CA VAL A 249 9.46 -17.38 16.67
C VAL A 249 9.43 -18.83 16.19
N ILE A 250 10.44 -19.29 15.44
CA ILE A 250 10.49 -20.66 14.93
C ILE A 250 10.96 -21.57 16.06
N ASP A 251 10.19 -22.64 16.32
CA ASP A 251 10.56 -23.60 17.34
C ASP A 251 11.78 -24.43 16.90
N ARG A 252 12.51 -24.96 17.88
CA ARG A 252 13.76 -25.67 17.65
C ARG A 252 13.61 -26.88 16.71
N LYS A 253 12.47 -27.58 16.73
CA LYS A 253 12.26 -28.73 15.86
C LYS A 253 12.12 -28.27 14.41
N SER A 254 11.23 -27.31 14.15
CA SER A 254 11.06 -26.72 12.81
C SER A 254 12.35 -26.10 12.28
N GLN A 255 13.16 -25.50 13.15
CA GLN A 255 14.47 -24.96 12.80
C GLN A 255 15.44 -26.06 12.33
N VAL A 256 15.57 -27.15 13.10
CA VAL A 256 16.44 -28.29 12.73
C VAL A 256 15.99 -28.91 11.41
N ASP A 257 14.69 -29.17 11.26
CA ASP A 257 14.12 -29.74 10.04
C ASP A 257 14.42 -28.84 8.82
N ALA A 258 14.27 -27.51 8.97
CA ALA A 258 14.62 -26.55 7.93
C ALA A 258 16.12 -26.56 7.60
N CYS A 259 17.01 -26.58 8.60
CA CYS A 259 18.45 -26.63 8.39
C CYS A 259 18.88 -27.88 7.59
N GLU A 260 18.31 -29.05 7.90
CA GLU A 260 18.59 -30.28 7.15
C GLU A 260 18.19 -30.18 5.67
N VAL A 261 17.03 -29.59 5.38
CA VAL A 261 16.55 -29.37 4.01
C VAL A 261 17.45 -28.38 3.27
N VAL A 262 17.82 -27.27 3.91
CA VAL A 262 18.72 -26.25 3.32
C VAL A 262 20.09 -26.86 3.02
N LEU A 263 20.71 -27.58 3.97
CA LEU A 263 22.01 -28.21 3.77
C LEU A 263 22.00 -29.20 2.60
N ARG A 264 20.93 -29.98 2.47
CA ARG A 264 20.72 -30.91 1.34
C ARG A 264 20.69 -30.18 -0.01
N VAL A 265 19.96 -29.06 -0.08
CA VAL A 265 19.86 -28.25 -1.31
C VAL A 265 21.19 -27.58 -1.65
N LEU A 266 21.89 -26.97 -0.69
CA LEU A 266 23.19 -26.35 -0.93
C LEU A 266 24.25 -27.36 -1.42
N ASN A 267 24.21 -28.60 -0.90
CA ASN A 267 25.03 -29.70 -1.40
C ASN A 267 24.69 -30.08 -2.85
N LYS A 268 23.39 -30.24 -3.16
CA LYS A 268 22.91 -30.54 -4.52
C LYS A 268 23.36 -29.47 -5.53
N MET A 269 23.31 -28.21 -5.13
CA MET A 269 23.74 -27.05 -5.94
C MET A 269 25.27 -26.88 -6.00
N ARG A 270 26.03 -27.56 -5.14
CA ARG A 270 27.50 -27.47 -5.03
C ARG A 270 28.01 -26.06 -4.67
N VAL A 271 27.27 -25.34 -3.82
CA VAL A 271 27.57 -23.93 -3.47
C VAL A 271 28.13 -23.73 -2.05
N LEU A 272 28.40 -24.80 -1.29
CA LEU A 272 28.86 -24.72 0.11
C LEU A 272 30.13 -23.89 0.32
N ARG A 273 31.00 -23.76 -0.69
CA ARG A 273 32.24 -22.97 -0.63
C ARG A 273 32.09 -21.57 -1.22
N SER A 274 30.90 -21.22 -1.72
CA SER A 274 30.63 -19.94 -2.37
C SER A 274 30.43 -18.84 -1.34
N GLU A 275 31.00 -17.67 -1.62
CA GLU A 275 30.99 -16.56 -0.68
C GLU A 275 29.59 -16.05 -0.34
N ALA A 276 28.70 -16.07 -1.33
CA ALA A 276 27.32 -15.64 -1.17
C ALA A 276 26.53 -16.45 -0.12
N TYR A 277 26.99 -17.65 0.21
CA TYR A 277 26.30 -18.58 1.10
C TYR A 277 26.99 -18.73 2.45
N ARG A 278 28.19 -18.14 2.66
CA ARG A 278 29.01 -18.39 3.86
C ARG A 278 28.21 -18.20 5.15
N LYS A 279 27.54 -17.06 5.28
CA LYS A 279 26.74 -16.74 6.48
C LYS A 279 25.62 -17.75 6.73
N LEU A 280 24.97 -18.24 5.67
CA LEU A 280 23.96 -19.27 5.79
C LEU A 280 24.58 -20.60 6.20
N VAL A 281 25.70 -20.99 5.57
CA VAL A 281 26.43 -22.23 5.88
C VAL A 281 26.96 -22.26 7.31
N ASP A 282 27.45 -21.13 7.83
CA ASP A 282 27.96 -21.03 9.21
C ASP A 282 26.86 -21.25 10.28
N GLU A 283 25.58 -21.10 9.92
CA GLU A 283 24.43 -21.29 10.81
C GLU A 283 23.87 -22.72 10.79
N LEU A 284 24.09 -23.48 9.70
CA LEU A 284 23.58 -24.83 9.50
C LEU A 284 24.38 -25.87 10.28
#